data_AF-A0A7J9E3T1-F1
#
_entry.id   AF-A0A7J9E3T1-F1
#
_cell.length_a   1.000
_cell.length_b   1.000
_cell.length_c   1.000
_cell.angle_alpha   90.00
_cell.angle_beta   90.00
_cell.angle_gamma   90.00
#
_symmetry.space_group_name_H-M   'P 1'
#
loop_
_entity.id
_entity.type
_entity.pdbx_description
1 polymer ?
#
loop_
_entity_poly.entity_id
_entity_poly.type
_entity_poly.pdbx_seq_one_letter_code
_entity_poly.pdbx_strand_id
1 'polypeptide(L)'
;MGHEWELSFLLGMRPWIIVAYSTPVAVATVVLLIYPIGQGSFSYGMPLGISGTFNFMIIFQTEHNILMHLFYILSVVSVFGGSLFNAMHGSLVTSSLIRETTENEFTNEGYRFGQEEDLNL
;
A
#
# COMPACT_ATOMS: atom_id res chain seq x y z
N MET A 1 5.36 -12.83 1.95
CA MET A 1 6.62 -12.91 1.18
C MET A 1 6.85 -14.29 0.58
N GLY A 2 7.43 -15.29 1.29
CA GLY A 2 7.78 -16.58 0.67
C GLY A 2 6.64 -17.27 -0.07
N HIS A 3 5.47 -17.35 0.56
CA HIS A 3 4.26 -17.93 -0.02
C HIS A 3 3.75 -17.17 -1.27
N GLU A 4 3.89 -15.84 -1.33
CA GLU A 4 3.45 -15.04 -2.49
C GLU A 4 4.33 -15.31 -3.71
N TRP A 5 5.63 -15.48 -3.49
CA TRP A 5 6.57 -15.86 -4.55
C TRP A 5 6.34 -17.29 -5.02
N GLU A 6 6.18 -18.23 -4.09
CA GLU A 6 5.90 -19.64 -4.40
C GLU A 6 4.64 -19.77 -5.25
N LEU A 7 3.54 -19.11 -4.85
CA LEU A 7 2.29 -19.14 -5.62
C LEU A 7 2.45 -18.49 -7.00
N SER A 8 3.18 -17.38 -7.10
CA SER A 8 3.47 -16.75 -8.40
C SER A 8 4.26 -17.69 -9.33
N PHE A 9 5.23 -18.42 -8.77
CA PHE A 9 6.04 -19.39 -9.52
C PHE A 9 5.22 -20.59 -9.97
N LEU A 10 4.40 -21.18 -9.09
CA LEU A 10 3.53 -22.32 -9.40
C LEU A 10 2.50 -22.00 -10.49
N LEU A 11 2.02 -20.75 -10.54
CA LEU A 11 1.07 -20.27 -11.56
C LEU A 11 1.76 -19.74 -12.83
N GLY A 12 3.10 -19.76 -12.91
CA GLY A 12 3.84 -19.18 -14.05
C GLY A 12 3.67 -17.66 -14.19
N MET A 13 3.26 -16.96 -13.13
CA MET A 13 3.05 -15.51 -13.09
C MET A 13 4.38 -14.76 -12.90
N ARG A 14 4.41 -13.46 -13.25
CA ARG A 14 5.58 -12.60 -13.01
C ARG A 14 5.71 -12.31 -11.50
N PRO A 15 6.90 -12.47 -10.89
CA PRO A 15 7.06 -12.49 -9.43
C PRO A 15 7.19 -11.09 -8.77
N TRP A 16 6.44 -10.09 -9.22
CA TRP A 16 6.59 -8.70 -8.72
C TRP A 16 5.73 -8.39 -7.49
N ILE A 17 4.76 -9.25 -7.16
CA ILE A 17 3.87 -9.07 -5.99
C ILE A 17 4.69 -9.08 -4.69
N ILE A 18 5.59 -10.05 -4.51
CA ILE A 18 6.48 -10.13 -3.35
C ILE A 18 7.36 -8.88 -3.22
N VAL A 19 7.80 -8.30 -4.34
CA VAL A 19 8.65 -7.11 -4.34
C VAL A 19 7.86 -5.91 -3.82
N ALA A 20 6.62 -5.71 -4.27
CA ALA A 20 5.75 -4.65 -3.74
C ALA A 20 5.46 -4.85 -2.24
N TYR A 21 5.17 -6.10 -1.82
CA TYR A 21 4.87 -6.44 -0.44
C TYR A 21 6.08 -6.30 0.52
N SER A 22 7.30 -6.26 0.00
CA SER A 22 8.50 -6.03 0.82
C SER A 22 8.47 -4.67 1.55
N THR A 23 7.80 -3.66 0.99
CA THR A 23 7.71 -2.31 1.56
C THR A 23 7.07 -2.30 2.96
N PRO A 24 5.82 -2.76 3.15
CA PRO A 24 5.21 -2.81 4.49
C PRO A 24 5.94 -3.73 5.45
N VAL A 25 6.56 -4.81 4.97
CA VAL A 25 7.39 -5.69 5.82
C VAL A 25 8.63 -4.95 6.33
N ALA A 26 9.31 -4.20 5.47
CA ALA A 26 10.45 -3.38 5.87
C ALA A 26 10.06 -2.32 6.91
N VAL A 27 8.93 -1.62 6.70
CA VAL A 27 8.42 -0.63 7.66
C VAL A 27 8.12 -1.28 9.01
N ALA A 28 7.41 -2.40 9.04
CA ALA A 28 7.12 -3.13 10.28
C ALA A 28 8.41 -3.57 11.00
N THR A 29 9.40 -4.06 10.24
CA THR A 29 10.70 -4.46 10.77
C THR A 29 11.46 -3.27 11.38
N VAL A 30 11.39 -2.10 10.74
CA VAL A 30 12.04 -0.88 11.26
C VAL A 30 11.46 -0.46 12.61
N VAL A 31 10.13 -0.37 12.72
CA VAL A 31 9.48 0.18 13.94
C VAL A 31 9.37 -0.82 15.09
N LEU A 32 9.30 -2.12 14.79
CA LEU A 32 9.16 -3.17 15.83
C LEU A 32 10.48 -3.79 16.26
N LEU A 33 11.52 -3.75 15.41
CA LEU A 33 12.79 -4.44 15.67
C LEU A 33 14.00 -3.49 15.61
N ILE A 34 14.24 -2.84 14.47
CA ILE A 34 15.48 -2.07 14.27
C ILE A 34 15.54 -0.86 15.23
N TYR A 35 14.47 -0.10 15.34
CA TYR A 35 14.41 1.07 16.22
C TYR A 35 14.60 0.71 17.71
N PRO A 36 13.85 -0.24 18.31
CA PRO A 36 14.09 -0.62 19.70
C PRO A 36 15.48 -1.21 19.96
N ILE A 37 16.07 -1.94 19.01
CA ILE A 37 17.47 -2.39 19.11
C ILE A 37 18.42 -1.17 19.13
N GLY A 38 18.21 -0.20 18.25
CA GLY A 38 19.00 1.03 18.20
C GLY A 38 18.88 1.89 19.47
N GLN A 39 17.74 1.84 20.15
CA GLN A 39 17.51 2.50 21.45
C GLN A 39 17.98 1.67 22.66
N GLY A 40 18.37 0.40 22.46
CA GLY A 40 18.83 -0.49 23.52
C GLY A 40 17.71 -1.11 24.39
N SER A 41 16.43 -0.93 24.03
CA SER A 41 15.31 -1.57 24.72
C SER A 41 14.05 -1.67 23.84
N PHE A 42 13.37 -2.83 23.92
CA PHE A 42 12.07 -3.04 23.29
C PHE A 42 10.94 -2.18 23.87
N SER A 43 11.13 -1.56 25.03
CA SER A 43 10.17 -0.59 25.57
C SER A 43 10.02 0.66 24.72
N TYR A 44 11.01 0.97 23.87
CA TYR A 44 10.94 2.07 22.89
C TYR A 44 10.29 1.64 21.56
N GLY A 45 9.98 0.35 21.39
CA GLY A 45 9.29 -0.14 20.20
C GLY A 45 7.87 0.42 20.09
N MET A 46 7.34 0.45 18.86
CA MET A 46 5.96 0.88 18.62
C MET A 46 4.95 -0.03 19.35
N PRO A 47 4.09 0.50 20.25
CA PRO A 47 3.09 -0.31 20.94
C PRO A 47 1.98 -0.79 20.00
N LEU A 48 1.46 -2.00 20.23
CA LEU A 48 0.38 -2.60 19.44
C LEU A 48 -1.00 -2.08 19.86
N GLY A 49 -1.28 -0.82 19.55
CA GLY A 49 -2.59 -0.22 19.80
C GLY A 49 -2.69 1.20 19.23
N ILE A 50 -3.89 1.65 18.92
CA ILE A 50 -4.13 2.93 18.24
C ILE A 50 -3.50 4.11 19.00
N SER A 51 -3.80 4.23 20.31
CA SER A 51 -3.21 5.30 21.14
C SER A 51 -1.69 5.14 21.32
N GLY A 52 -1.20 3.90 21.36
CA GLY A 52 0.24 3.60 21.43
C GLY A 52 0.99 4.06 20.18
N THR A 53 0.41 3.88 18.98
CA THR A 53 0.94 4.40 17.72
C THR A 53 1.10 5.91 17.77
N PHE A 54 0.08 6.64 18.21
CA PHE A 54 0.15 8.11 18.33
C PHE A 54 1.22 8.54 19.33
N ASN A 55 1.31 7.86 20.48
CA ASN A 55 2.32 8.14 21.49
C ASN A 55 3.74 7.95 20.92
N PHE A 56 3.98 6.84 20.23
CA PHE A 56 5.24 6.57 19.53
C PHE A 56 5.58 7.69 18.54
N MET A 57 4.64 8.10 17.69
CA MET A 57 4.86 9.16 16.70
C MET A 57 5.26 10.51 17.34
N ILE A 58 4.61 10.90 18.44
CA ILE A 58 4.90 12.16 19.13
C ILE A 58 6.29 12.12 19.75
N ILE A 59 6.63 11.04 20.48
CA ILE A 59 7.96 10.88 21.09
C ILE A 59 9.04 10.84 20.00
N PHE A 60 8.80 10.09 18.92
CA PHE A 60 9.73 10.00 17.80
C PHE A 60 9.98 11.36 17.14
N GLN A 61 8.96 12.21 17.03
CA GLN A 61 9.12 13.58 16.56
C GLN A 61 9.92 14.44 17.55
N THR A 62 9.67 14.32 18.86
CA THR A 62 10.41 15.08 19.88
C THR A 62 11.89 14.70 19.93
N GLU A 63 12.21 13.41 19.79
CA GLU A 63 13.59 12.91 19.87
C GLU A 63 14.37 13.05 18.56
N HIS A 64 13.72 12.85 17.40
CA HIS A 64 14.41 12.72 16.09
C HIS A 64 14.02 13.79 15.08
N ASN A 65 13.06 14.66 15.39
CA ASN A 65 12.53 15.69 14.48
C ASN A 65 12.22 15.15 13.07
N ILE A 66 11.55 13.99 13.01
CA ILE A 66 11.36 13.20 11.78
C ILE A 66 10.67 13.99 10.65
N LEU A 67 9.80 14.96 10.98
CA LEU A 67 9.15 15.82 9.99
C LEU A 67 10.14 16.57 9.07
N MET A 68 11.34 16.87 9.55
CA MET A 68 12.38 17.55 8.78
C MET A 68 13.32 16.59 8.03
N HIS A 69 13.14 15.28 8.19
CA HIS A 69 14.00 14.27 7.58
C HIS A 69 13.58 13.97 6.12
N LEU A 70 14.55 13.98 5.20
CA LEU A 70 14.29 13.79 3.76
C LEU A 70 13.55 12.49 3.45
N PHE A 71 13.96 11.35 4.02
CA PHE A 71 13.28 10.07 3.79
C PHE A 71 11.82 10.05 4.27
N TYR A 72 11.50 10.80 5.33
CA TYR A 72 10.11 10.93 5.77
C TYR A 72 9.30 11.72 4.76
N ILE A 73 9.82 12.85 4.28
CA ILE A 73 9.17 13.67 3.25
C ILE A 73 8.96 12.86 1.96
N LEU A 74 9.96 12.10 1.50
CA LEU A 74 9.84 11.22 0.32
C LEU A 74 8.75 10.15 0.51
N SER A 75 8.66 9.57 1.71
CA SER A 75 7.63 8.59 2.04
C SER A 75 6.23 9.22 2.03
N VAL A 76 6.09 10.42 2.60
CA VAL A 76 4.83 11.19 2.58
C VAL A 76 4.40 11.47 1.14
N VAL A 77 5.31 12.00 0.30
CA VAL A 77 5.02 12.27 -1.12
C VAL A 77 4.61 10.99 -1.84
N SER A 78 5.24 9.85 -1.53
CA SER A 78 4.92 8.56 -2.15
C SER A 78 3.53 8.06 -1.77
N VAL A 79 3.12 8.18 -0.50
CA VAL A 79 1.78 7.77 -0.04
C VAL A 79 0.69 8.68 -0.62
N PHE A 80 0.90 10.01 -0.60
CA PHE A 80 -0.04 10.95 -1.21
C PHE A 80 -0.11 10.80 -2.74
N GLY A 81 1.03 10.59 -3.41
CA GLY A 81 1.07 10.31 -4.84
C GLY A 81 0.37 9.00 -5.18
N GLY A 82 0.59 7.94 -4.41
CA GLY A 82 -0.07 6.65 -4.60
C GLY A 82 -1.59 6.74 -4.46
N SER A 83 -2.11 7.46 -3.46
CA SER A 83 -3.55 7.65 -3.31
C SER A 83 -4.16 8.49 -4.43
N LEU A 84 -3.46 9.55 -4.85
CA LEU A 84 -3.87 10.39 -5.98
C LEU A 84 -3.93 9.58 -7.29
N PHE A 85 -2.90 8.82 -7.60
CA PHE A 85 -2.85 8.01 -8.82
C PHE A 85 -3.85 6.85 -8.77
N ASN A 86 -4.11 6.27 -7.60
CA ASN A 86 -5.16 5.26 -7.44
C ASN A 86 -6.54 5.85 -7.78
N ALA A 87 -6.86 7.03 -7.24
CA ALA A 87 -8.10 7.73 -7.55
C ALA A 87 -8.19 8.12 -9.04
N MET A 88 -7.10 8.67 -9.59
CA MET A 88 -7.01 9.03 -11.00
C MET A 88 -7.23 7.82 -11.92
N HIS A 89 -6.52 6.72 -11.66
CA HIS A 89 -6.63 5.50 -12.45
C HIS A 89 -8.06 4.95 -12.42
N GLY A 90 -8.65 4.83 -11.23
CA GLY A 90 -10.04 4.39 -11.09
C GLY A 90 -11.02 5.32 -11.82
N SER A 91 -10.82 6.64 -11.73
CA SER A 91 -11.68 7.61 -12.41
C SER A 91 -11.58 7.54 -13.93
N LEU A 92 -10.37 7.39 -14.48
CA LEU A 92 -10.15 7.31 -15.92
C LEU A 92 -10.76 6.04 -16.48
N VAL A 93 -10.47 4.89 -15.86
CA VAL A 93 -11.05 3.59 -16.25
C VAL A 93 -12.57 3.65 -16.21
N THR A 94 -13.16 4.16 -15.12
CA THR A 94 -14.62 4.26 -14.98
C THR A 94 -15.24 5.19 -16.02
N SER A 95 -14.55 6.28 -16.37
CA SER A 95 -15.05 7.26 -17.34
C SER A 95 -15.01 6.77 -18.79
N SER A 96 -14.19 5.78 -19.11
CA SER A 96 -13.97 5.24 -20.45
C SER A 96 -14.72 3.94 -20.74
N LEU A 97 -15.55 3.45 -19.81
CA LEU A 97 -16.27 2.19 -19.97
C LEU A 97 -17.19 2.20 -21.21
N ILE A 98 -17.12 1.13 -22.00
CA ILE A 98 -18.05 0.88 -23.10
C ILE A 98 -19.43 0.59 -22.50
N ARG A 99 -20.48 1.18 -23.08
CA ARG A 99 -21.86 0.99 -22.61
C ARG A 99 -22.39 -0.37 -23.06
N GLU A 100 -22.42 -1.32 -22.13
CA GLU A 100 -22.94 -2.68 -22.33
C GLU A 100 -24.29 -2.94 -21.61
N THR A 101 -24.73 -2.03 -20.74
CA THR A 101 -25.97 -2.18 -19.94
C THR A 101 -27.02 -1.13 -20.27
N THR A 102 -28.25 -1.37 -19.82
CA THR A 102 -29.33 -0.38 -19.88
C THR A 102 -29.25 0.61 -18.71
N GLU A 103 -29.96 1.75 -18.78
CA GLU A 103 -29.90 2.81 -17.76
C GLU A 103 -30.45 2.39 -16.39
N ASN A 104 -31.27 1.33 -16.33
CA ASN A 104 -31.86 0.81 -15.10
C ASN A 104 -31.04 -0.32 -14.47
N GLU A 105 -29.88 -0.65 -15.03
CA GLU A 105 -28.98 -1.71 -14.58
C GLU A 105 -27.62 -1.12 -14.18
N PHE A 106 -26.91 -1.80 -13.28
CA PHE A 106 -25.56 -1.39 -12.89
C PHE A 106 -24.57 -1.62 -14.03
N THR A 107 -23.69 -0.64 -14.26
CA THR A 107 -22.63 -0.74 -15.28
C THR A 107 -21.71 -1.96 -15.08
N ASN A 108 -21.54 -2.42 -13.84
CA ASN A 108 -20.70 -3.59 -13.51
C ASN A 108 -21.23 -4.89 -14.12
N GLU A 109 -22.54 -5.02 -14.36
CA GLU A 109 -23.14 -6.21 -15.00
C GLU A 109 -22.74 -6.32 -16.48
N GLY A 110 -22.21 -5.25 -17.07
CA GLY A 110 -21.62 -5.25 -18.41
C GLY A 110 -20.31 -6.03 -18.50
N TYR A 111 -19.60 -6.25 -17.39
CA TYR A 111 -18.38 -7.04 -17.36
C TYR A 111 -18.65 -8.52 -17.10
N ARG A 112 -18.05 -9.40 -17.90
CA ARG A 112 -18.05 -10.85 -17.67
C ARG A 112 -16.66 -11.32 -17.27
N PHE A 113 -16.59 -12.09 -16.18
CA PHE A 113 -15.33 -12.65 -15.70
C PHE A 113 -14.69 -13.56 -16.76
N GLY A 114 -13.44 -13.24 -17.15
CA GLY A 114 -12.68 -14.00 -18.14
C GLY A 114 -12.97 -13.66 -19.61
N GLN A 115 -13.69 -12.56 -19.89
CA GLN A 115 -13.85 -12.06 -21.26
C GLN A 115 -12.52 -11.60 -21.86
N GLU A 116 -12.38 -11.74 -23.18
CA GLU A 116 -11.16 -11.36 -23.91
C GLU A 116 -11.18 -9.90 -24.40
N GLU A 117 -12.36 -9.30 -24.54
CA GLU A 117 -12.52 -7.94 -25.04
C GLU A 117 -12.24 -6.90 -23.94
N ASP A 118 -11.58 -5.82 -24.34
CA ASP A 118 -11.30 -4.68 -23.47
C ASP A 118 -12.61 -3.96 -23.07
N LEU A 119 -12.65 -3.48 -21.83
CA LEU A 119 -13.82 -2.81 -21.26
C LEU A 119 -13.89 -1.31 -21.56
N ASN A 120 -12.79 -0.73 -22.04
CA ASN A 120 -12.63 0.70 -22.23
C ASN A 120 -12.43 1.02 -23.71
N LEU A 121 -12.82 2.24 -24.10
CA LEU A 121 -12.62 2.81 -25.43
C LEU A 121 -11.14 3.00 -25.81
#